data_AF-A0A5F8HC15-F1
#
_entry.id   AF-A0A5F8HC15-F1
#
_cell.length_a   1.000
_cell.length_b   1.000
_cell.length_c   1.000
_cell.angle_alpha   90.00
_cell.angle_beta   90.00
_cell.angle_gamma   90.00
#
_symmetry.space_group_name_H-M   'P 1'
#
loop_
_entity.id
_entity.type
_entity.pdbx_description
1 polymer ?
#
loop_
_entity_poly.entity_id
_entity_poly.type
_entity_poly.pdbx_seq_one_letter_code
_entity_poly.pdbx_strand_id
1 'polypeptide(L)'
;MFPYKVWTNRLRAEGRLLLWLLLLLTPLSATGSFRHKKLGPVVTPQTFRYILDDSAGHGRVFDGIGAISSGGATSRLLLNYREPYRSEILDYLFKPNFGASLHILKVEVGGDGQTTDGTEPSHMHFKQEGADYRRGYEWWLMKEAKKRNPNIKLIGLPWSFPGWLGPGRTDPYENITMTALYVVSWILGAKKHHKLDIDYIGVSNIFEFYL
;
A
#
# COMPACT_ATOMS: atom_id res chain seq x y z
N MET A 1 6.75 -2.78 38.56
CA MET A 1 5.47 -2.41 39.19
C MET A 1 4.63 -1.63 38.17
N PHE A 2 3.79 -2.35 37.42
CA PHE A 2 2.63 -1.88 36.66
C PHE A 2 1.85 -3.17 36.31
N PRO A 3 0.63 -3.39 36.83
CA PRO A 3 -0.04 -4.67 36.66
C PRO A 3 -0.98 -4.69 35.44
N TYR A 4 -1.04 -5.87 34.85
CA TYR A 4 -2.04 -6.42 33.93
C TYR A 4 -3.49 -6.31 34.48
N LYS A 5 -4.49 -6.14 33.59
CA LYS A 5 -5.89 -6.63 33.70
C LYS A 5 -6.61 -6.38 32.35
N VAL A 6 -6.70 -7.36 31.46
CA VAL A 6 -7.81 -8.33 31.30
C VAL A 6 -9.19 -7.67 31.27
N TRP A 7 -9.77 -7.54 30.07
CA TRP A 7 -11.22 -7.47 29.85
C TRP A 7 -11.59 -8.18 28.55
N THR A 8 -11.53 -9.51 28.58
CA THR A 8 -12.34 -10.36 27.71
C THR A 8 -13.55 -10.83 28.52
N ASN A 9 -14.72 -10.86 27.88
CA ASN A 9 -15.97 -11.49 28.32
C ASN A 9 -16.88 -10.69 29.27
N ARG A 10 -17.66 -9.76 28.70
CA ARG A 10 -18.99 -9.42 29.24
C ARG A 10 -19.97 -8.92 28.17
N LEU A 11 -20.18 -9.72 27.12
CA LEU A 11 -21.27 -9.51 26.14
C LEU A 11 -22.09 -10.77 25.90
N ARG A 12 -22.34 -11.55 26.96
CA ARG A 12 -23.24 -12.72 26.89
C ARG A 12 -24.07 -12.81 28.17
N ALA A 13 -25.00 -11.87 28.36
CA ALA A 13 -26.14 -12.05 29.27
C ALA A 13 -27.25 -11.00 29.17
N GLU A 14 -26.99 -9.75 28.75
CA GLU A 14 -27.98 -8.66 29.03
C GLU A 14 -28.71 -8.07 27.81
N GLY A 15 -28.49 -8.60 26.61
CA GLY A 15 -29.14 -8.10 25.38
C GLY A 15 -30.56 -8.62 25.12
N ARG A 16 -31.13 -9.48 25.97
CA ARG A 16 -32.41 -10.14 25.72
C ARG A 16 -33.57 -9.75 26.65
N LEU A 17 -33.35 -8.91 27.67
CA LEU A 17 -34.41 -8.48 28.59
C LEU A 17 -35.02 -7.11 28.23
N LEU A 18 -34.31 -6.27 27.46
CA LEU A 18 -34.82 -4.96 27.02
C LEU A 18 -35.76 -5.04 25.81
N LEU A 19 -35.76 -6.14 25.05
CA LEU A 19 -36.63 -6.32 23.89
C LEU A 19 -38.07 -6.76 24.24
N TRP A 20 -38.32 -7.24 25.46
CA TRP A 20 -39.66 -7.71 25.87
C TRP A 20 -40.52 -6.65 26.56
N LEU A 21 -39.92 -5.58 27.07
CA LEU A 21 -40.64 -4.47 27.73
C LEU A 21 -41.30 -3.48 26.76
N LEU A 22 -40.94 -3.52 25.47
CA LEU A 22 -41.51 -2.66 24.43
C LEU A 22 -42.76 -3.23 23.73
N LEU A 23 -43.19 -4.46 24.07
CA LEU A 23 -44.30 -5.15 23.40
C LEU A 23 -45.61 -5.20 24.21
N LEU A 24 -45.70 -4.55 25.38
CA LEU A 24 -46.88 -4.61 26.27
C LEU A 24 -47.60 -3.27 26.52
N LEU A 25 -47.34 -2.23 25.71
CA LEU A 25 -48.14 -1.01 25.72
C LEU A 25 -49.15 -1.04 24.55
N THR A 26 -50.37 -1.46 24.86
CA THR A 26 -51.54 -1.27 23.98
C THR A 26 -51.76 0.22 23.70
N PRO A 27 -52.09 0.64 22.47
CA PRO A 27 -52.32 2.05 22.19
C PRO A 27 -53.67 2.47 22.78
N LEU A 28 -53.62 3.38 23.75
CA LEU A 28 -54.79 4.14 24.18
C LEU A 28 -55.28 4.95 22.98
N SER A 29 -56.51 4.70 22.55
CA SER A 29 -57.17 5.40 21.46
C SER A 29 -57.32 6.88 21.77
N ALA A 30 -56.37 7.69 21.30
CA ALA A 30 -56.48 9.14 21.26
C ALA A 30 -57.16 9.56 19.95
N THR A 31 -58.46 9.83 19.99
CA THR A 31 -59.18 10.52 18.91
C THR A 31 -58.75 11.99 18.87
N GLY A 32 -57.56 12.25 18.34
CA GLY A 32 -57.09 13.58 17.98
C GLY A 32 -57.35 13.83 16.50
N SER A 33 -58.22 14.78 16.17
CA SER A 33 -58.42 15.25 14.80
C SER A 33 -57.17 16.01 14.35
N PHE A 34 -56.22 15.31 13.72
CA PHE A 34 -55.09 15.93 13.05
C PHE A 34 -55.60 16.57 11.75
N ARG A 35 -55.64 17.90 11.70
CA ARG A 35 -55.79 18.62 10.43
C ARG A 35 -54.65 18.20 9.50
N HIS A 36 -54.96 17.52 8.41
CA HIS A 36 -54.01 17.27 7.34
C HIS A 36 -53.48 18.60 6.82
N LYS A 37 -52.24 18.96 7.17
CA LYS A 37 -51.46 19.86 6.31
C LYS A 37 -51.39 19.16 4.96
N LYS A 38 -51.85 19.83 3.89
CA LYS A 38 -51.57 19.39 2.51
C LYS A 38 -50.06 19.20 2.41
N LEU A 39 -49.63 17.94 2.37
CA LEU A 39 -48.27 17.60 1.98
C LEU A 39 -48.08 18.17 0.58
N GLY A 40 -46.98 18.90 0.38
CA GLY A 40 -46.56 19.33 -0.95
C GLY A 40 -46.37 18.11 -1.87
N PRO A 41 -46.16 18.34 -3.18
CA PRO A 41 -45.99 17.25 -4.13
C PRO A 41 -44.97 16.24 -3.60
N VAL A 42 -45.37 14.97 -3.54
CA VAL A 42 -44.49 13.85 -3.21
C VAL A 42 -43.39 13.85 -4.27
N VAL A 43 -42.16 14.13 -3.87
CA VAL A 43 -41.00 13.97 -4.75
C VAL A 43 -40.88 12.47 -5.02
N THR A 44 -41.25 12.05 -6.23
CA THR A 44 -41.08 10.67 -6.68
C THR A 44 -39.61 10.28 -6.49
N PRO A 45 -39.29 9.17 -5.80
CA PRO A 45 -37.90 8.74 -5.69
C PRO A 45 -37.38 8.53 -7.11
N GLN A 46 -36.37 9.31 -7.51
CA GLN A 46 -35.70 9.06 -8.77
C GLN A 46 -34.96 7.73 -8.65
N THR A 47 -35.53 6.68 -9.22
CA THR A 47 -34.86 5.39 -9.38
C THR A 47 -33.81 5.52 -10.46
N PHE A 48 -32.55 5.67 -10.06
CA PHE A 48 -31.42 5.56 -10.95
C PHE A 48 -31.22 4.08 -11.33
N ARG A 49 -31.29 3.77 -12.62
CA ARG A 49 -31.00 2.45 -13.17
C ARG A 49 -29.61 2.47 -13.79
N TYR A 50 -28.68 1.74 -13.19
CA TYR A 50 -27.37 1.48 -13.80
C TYR A 50 -27.49 0.27 -14.73
N ILE A 51 -26.99 0.42 -15.96
CA ILE A 51 -26.90 -0.68 -16.93
C ILE A 51 -25.44 -1.14 -16.92
N LEU A 52 -25.24 -2.43 -16.62
CA LEU A 52 -23.95 -3.10 -16.77
C LEU A 52 -24.06 -3.94 -18.03
N ASP A 53 -23.33 -3.55 -19.07
CA ASP A 53 -23.38 -4.17 -20.40
C ASP A 53 -21.97 -4.19 -21.00
N ASP A 54 -21.59 -5.34 -21.56
CA ASP A 54 -20.34 -5.58 -22.26
C ASP A 54 -20.54 -5.89 -23.75
N SER A 55 -21.77 -5.83 -24.27
CA SER A 55 -22.12 -6.13 -25.66
C SER A 55 -21.41 -5.23 -26.69
N ALA A 56 -21.10 -4.00 -26.30
CA ALA A 56 -20.34 -3.04 -27.10
C ALA A 56 -18.80 -3.20 -26.97
N GLY A 57 -18.34 -4.21 -26.23
CA GLY A 57 -16.94 -4.42 -25.90
C GLY A 57 -16.56 -3.90 -24.51
N HIS A 58 -15.29 -4.13 -24.14
CA HIS A 58 -14.77 -3.80 -22.82
C HIS A 58 -14.05 -2.44 -22.78
N GLY A 59 -14.02 -1.84 -21.58
CA GLY A 59 -13.22 -0.65 -21.30
C GLY A 59 -11.73 -0.94 -21.16
N ARG A 60 -11.02 -0.06 -20.45
CA ARG A 60 -9.59 -0.26 -20.14
C ARG A 60 -9.39 -1.49 -19.24
N VAL A 61 -8.25 -2.15 -19.44
CA VAL A 61 -7.81 -3.26 -18.57
C VAL A 61 -7.44 -2.69 -17.20
N PHE A 62 -7.86 -3.38 -16.14
CA PHE A 62 -7.47 -3.06 -14.79
C PHE A 62 -6.09 -3.66 -14.47
N ASP A 63 -5.14 -2.82 -14.05
CA ASP A 63 -3.74 -3.22 -13.87
C ASP A 63 -3.37 -3.69 -12.45
N GLY A 64 -4.23 -3.43 -11.46
CA GLY A 64 -4.02 -3.79 -10.06
C GLY A 64 -4.03 -2.60 -9.09
N ILE A 65 -4.21 -2.92 -7.81
CA ILE A 65 -4.00 -1.99 -6.67
C ILE A 65 -2.70 -2.37 -5.96
N GLY A 66 -1.93 -1.37 -5.55
CA GLY A 66 -0.66 -1.55 -4.84
C GLY A 66 -0.41 -0.60 -3.70
N ALA A 67 0.71 -0.82 -3.03
CA ALA A 67 1.25 0.05 -1.99
C ALA A 67 2.75 0.31 -2.23
N ILE A 68 3.29 1.30 -1.52
CA ILE A 68 4.68 1.76 -1.65
C ILE A 68 5.43 1.45 -0.35
N SER A 69 6.58 0.79 -0.46
CA SER A 69 7.63 0.76 0.57
C SER A 69 8.77 1.65 0.10
N SER A 70 8.74 2.91 0.49
CA SER A 70 9.68 3.95 0.04
C SER A 70 9.47 5.21 0.89
N GLY A 71 10.01 6.35 0.45
CA GLY A 71 9.88 7.63 1.13
C GLY A 71 10.77 7.67 2.36
N GLY A 72 11.85 6.89 2.36
CA GLY A 72 12.81 6.88 3.45
C GLY A 72 12.34 6.07 4.64
N ALA A 73 12.88 4.87 4.82
CA ALA A 73 12.78 4.15 6.09
C ALA A 73 11.36 3.73 6.53
N THR A 74 10.33 3.80 5.68
CA THR A 74 8.94 3.49 6.09
C THR A 74 8.75 2.04 6.55
N SER A 75 9.51 1.10 5.97
CA SER A 75 9.53 -0.31 6.39
C SER A 75 10.65 -0.65 7.37
N ARG A 76 11.41 0.34 7.87
CA ARG A 76 12.66 0.14 8.63
C ARG A 76 12.49 -0.73 9.88
N LEU A 77 11.38 -0.56 10.58
CA LEU A 77 11.12 -1.26 11.85
C LEU A 77 10.49 -2.64 11.66
N LEU A 78 9.91 -2.92 10.48
CA LEU A 78 9.23 -4.19 10.20
C LEU A 78 10.20 -5.38 10.24
N LEU A 79 11.44 -5.17 9.78
CA LEU A 79 12.45 -6.23 9.69
C LEU A 79 12.74 -6.89 11.05
N ASN A 80 12.67 -6.12 12.14
CA ASN A 80 13.03 -6.57 13.49
C ASN A 80 11.85 -7.10 14.31
N TYR A 81 10.64 -7.16 13.74
CA TYR A 81 9.52 -7.80 14.42
C TYR A 81 9.82 -9.27 14.68
N ARG A 82 9.48 -9.73 15.90
CA ARG A 82 9.62 -11.15 16.26
C ARG A 82 8.59 -11.99 15.51
N GLU A 83 8.95 -13.23 15.22
CA GLU A 83 7.98 -14.22 14.75
C GLU A 83 7.02 -14.62 15.89
N PRO A 84 5.76 -15.00 15.58
CA PRO A 84 5.16 -15.11 14.24
C PRO A 84 4.64 -13.79 13.65
N TYR A 85 4.65 -12.70 14.43
CA TYR A 85 3.95 -11.46 14.08
C TYR A 85 4.47 -10.80 12.80
N ARG A 86 5.78 -10.85 12.55
CA ARG A 86 6.35 -10.32 11.30
C ARG A 86 5.76 -11.05 10.09
N SER A 87 5.71 -12.38 10.13
CA SER A 87 5.10 -13.17 9.06
C SER A 87 3.60 -12.92 8.94
N GLU A 88 2.89 -12.72 10.05
CA GLU A 88 1.44 -12.40 10.05
C GLU A 88 1.16 -11.04 9.40
N ILE A 89 1.96 -10.01 9.68
CA ILE A 89 1.85 -8.70 9.01
C ILE A 89 2.03 -8.86 7.50
N LEU A 90 3.04 -9.63 7.08
CA LEU A 90 3.29 -9.88 5.66
C LEU A 90 2.15 -10.69 5.01
N ASP A 91 1.51 -11.60 5.75
CA ASP A 91 0.32 -12.30 5.29
C ASP A 91 -0.85 -11.32 5.07
N TYR A 92 -1.10 -10.40 6.01
CA TYR A 92 -2.12 -9.35 5.83
C TYR A 92 -1.89 -8.48 4.59
N LEU A 93 -0.63 -8.23 4.20
CA LEU A 93 -0.31 -7.40 3.05
C LEU A 93 -0.38 -8.17 1.72
N PHE A 94 0.25 -9.34 1.66
CA PHE A 94 0.59 -9.99 0.38
C PHE A 94 -0.10 -11.32 0.13
N LYS A 95 -0.67 -11.97 1.15
CA LYS A 95 -1.30 -13.29 0.97
C LYS A 95 -2.61 -13.13 0.21
N PRO A 96 -2.79 -13.80 -0.95
CA PRO A 96 -4.04 -13.76 -1.68
C PRO A 96 -5.21 -14.29 -0.85
N ASN A 97 -6.39 -13.70 -1.05
CA ASN A 97 -7.64 -14.10 -0.37
C ASN A 97 -7.56 -14.04 1.16
N PHE A 98 -6.79 -13.10 1.71
CA PHE A 98 -6.62 -12.96 3.15
C PHE A 98 -6.86 -11.53 3.63
N GLY A 99 -5.85 -10.66 3.51
CA GLY A 99 -5.93 -9.25 3.88
C GLY A 99 -6.03 -8.36 2.65
N ALA A 100 -5.17 -7.34 2.59
CA ALA A 100 -5.09 -6.40 1.48
C ALA A 100 -4.86 -7.08 0.12
N SER A 101 -4.18 -8.23 0.11
CA SER A 101 -3.98 -9.05 -1.08
C SER A 101 -3.43 -8.25 -2.27
N LEU A 102 -2.37 -7.46 -2.03
CA LEU A 102 -1.89 -6.47 -3.00
C LEU A 102 -1.45 -7.10 -4.33
N HIS A 103 -1.78 -6.42 -5.43
CA HIS A 103 -1.39 -6.80 -6.78
C HIS A 103 -0.01 -6.24 -7.17
N ILE A 104 0.37 -5.11 -6.58
CA ILE A 104 1.58 -4.36 -6.91
C ILE A 104 2.31 -3.98 -5.62
N LEU A 105 3.63 -4.17 -5.59
CA LEU A 105 4.54 -3.61 -4.60
C LEU A 105 5.53 -2.69 -5.31
N LYS A 106 5.50 -1.39 -4.96
CA LYS A 106 6.50 -0.42 -5.41
C LYS A 106 7.52 -0.16 -4.31
N VAL A 107 8.81 -0.19 -4.65
CA VAL A 107 9.92 0.00 -3.71
C VAL A 107 10.83 1.17 -4.10
N GLU A 108 11.51 1.76 -3.12
CA GLU A 108 12.61 2.70 -3.37
C GLU A 108 13.80 1.99 -4.02
N VAL A 109 14.38 2.62 -5.04
CA VAL A 109 15.78 2.37 -5.42
C VAL A 109 16.62 3.33 -4.58
N GLY A 110 17.09 2.84 -3.42
CA GLY A 110 17.82 3.66 -2.44
C GLY A 110 19.00 4.41 -3.05
N GLY A 111 19.22 5.64 -2.59
CA GLY A 111 20.20 6.57 -3.15
C GLY A 111 21.04 7.30 -2.10
N ASP A 112 21.07 6.81 -0.86
CA ASP A 112 21.78 7.37 0.30
C ASP A 112 21.27 8.72 0.82
N GLY A 113 20.36 9.38 0.10
CA GLY A 113 19.71 10.61 0.53
C GLY A 113 18.55 10.40 1.50
N GLN A 114 18.15 11.47 2.20
CA GLN A 114 16.91 11.53 2.97
C GLN A 114 15.73 11.68 2.01
N THR A 115 14.73 10.80 2.10
CA THR A 115 13.63 10.69 1.14
C THR A 115 12.22 10.76 1.75
N THR A 116 12.09 10.96 3.07
CA THR A 116 11.01 11.66 3.84
C THR A 116 11.21 11.35 5.33
N ASP A 117 11.16 10.06 5.72
CA ASP A 117 11.27 9.62 7.13
C ASP A 117 12.64 9.00 7.47
N GLY A 118 13.58 8.96 6.52
CA GLY A 118 14.93 8.43 6.70
C GLY A 118 15.69 8.29 5.38
N THR A 119 16.88 7.70 5.47
CA THR A 119 17.69 7.35 4.29
C THR A 119 17.55 5.87 3.96
N GLU A 120 17.56 5.55 2.67
CA GLU A 120 17.67 4.16 2.20
C GLU A 120 19.00 3.94 1.47
N PRO A 121 19.73 2.85 1.80
CA PRO A 121 21.08 2.64 1.29
C PRO A 121 21.08 2.29 -0.19
N SER A 122 21.98 2.93 -0.94
CA SER A 122 22.25 2.60 -2.34
C SER A 122 22.98 1.26 -2.48
N HIS A 123 22.74 0.57 -3.60
CA HIS A 123 23.58 -0.56 -4.02
C HIS A 123 24.99 -0.12 -4.43
N MET A 124 25.26 1.18 -4.66
CA MET A 124 26.57 1.72 -5.00
C MET A 124 26.86 3.06 -4.30
N HIS A 125 27.52 3.03 -3.14
CA HIS A 125 27.84 4.25 -2.38
C HIS A 125 28.91 5.10 -3.08
N PHE A 126 29.89 4.46 -3.72
CA PHE A 126 30.99 5.11 -4.42
C PHE A 126 31.17 4.56 -5.84
N LYS A 127 31.66 5.40 -6.76
CA LYS A 127 31.88 5.02 -8.17
C LYS A 127 32.82 3.83 -8.34
N GLN A 128 33.85 3.75 -7.50
CA GLN A 128 34.88 2.71 -7.55
C GLN A 128 34.51 1.47 -6.72
N GLU A 129 33.43 1.53 -5.95
CA GLU A 129 32.96 0.39 -5.18
C GLU A 129 32.17 -0.57 -6.09
N GLY A 130 32.35 -1.87 -5.89
CA GLY A 130 31.46 -2.86 -6.49
C GLY A 130 30.05 -2.75 -5.89
N ALA A 131 29.03 -3.04 -6.70
CA ALA A 131 27.65 -2.99 -6.22
C ALA A 131 27.38 -4.06 -5.14
N ASP A 132 26.72 -3.67 -4.04
CA ASP A 132 26.22 -4.60 -3.02
C ASP A 132 24.70 -4.65 -3.02
N TYR A 133 24.16 -5.74 -3.55
CA TYR A 133 22.73 -5.98 -3.66
C TYR A 133 22.11 -6.60 -2.40
N ARG A 134 22.74 -6.50 -1.23
CA ARG A 134 22.21 -7.06 0.04
C ARG A 134 21.83 -5.97 1.05
N ARG A 135 22.10 -4.71 0.75
CA ARG A 135 21.83 -3.57 1.64
C ARG A 135 20.35 -3.26 1.73
N GLY A 136 19.96 -2.67 2.86
CA GLY A 136 18.56 -2.29 3.12
C GLY A 136 17.65 -3.50 3.30
N TYR A 137 16.35 -3.26 3.22
CA TYR A 137 15.32 -4.27 3.48
C TYR A 137 14.41 -4.51 2.27
N GLU A 138 14.49 -3.71 1.21
CA GLU A 138 13.60 -3.83 0.06
C GLU A 138 13.77 -5.15 -0.70
N TRP A 139 15.01 -5.66 -0.81
CA TRP A 139 15.26 -6.98 -1.36
C TRP A 139 14.55 -8.09 -0.59
N TRP A 140 14.56 -7.99 0.74
CA TRP A 140 13.88 -8.94 1.61
C TRP A 140 12.36 -8.81 1.46
N LEU A 141 11.83 -7.59 1.46
CA LEU A 141 10.40 -7.32 1.36
C LEU A 141 9.84 -7.85 0.04
N MET A 142 10.50 -7.59 -1.08
CA MET A 142 10.09 -8.10 -2.40
C MET A 142 10.10 -9.63 -2.45
N LYS A 143 11.07 -10.29 -1.82
CA LYS A 143 11.10 -11.76 -1.72
C LYS A 143 9.95 -12.30 -0.87
N GLU A 144 9.66 -11.68 0.26
CA GLU A 144 8.54 -12.08 1.12
C GLU A 144 7.18 -11.87 0.46
N ALA A 145 7.06 -10.81 -0.35
CA ALA A 145 5.88 -10.56 -1.18
C ALA A 145 5.72 -11.62 -2.28
N LYS A 146 6.76 -11.87 -3.09
CA LYS A 146 6.75 -12.91 -4.14
C LYS A 146 6.52 -14.32 -3.60
N LYS A 147 7.02 -14.62 -2.39
CA LYS A 147 6.78 -15.91 -1.72
C LYS A 147 5.30 -16.15 -1.42
N ARG A 148 4.55 -15.09 -1.08
CA ARG A 148 3.11 -15.16 -0.78
C ARG A 148 2.24 -15.03 -2.01
N ASN A 149 2.64 -14.15 -2.93
CA ASN A 149 1.97 -13.90 -4.19
C ASN A 149 3.01 -13.89 -5.32
N PRO A 150 3.26 -15.03 -6.00
CA PRO A 150 4.20 -15.10 -7.12
C PRO A 150 3.85 -14.15 -8.28
N ASN A 151 2.57 -13.78 -8.41
CA ASN A 151 2.05 -12.91 -9.46
C ASN A 151 2.08 -11.42 -9.09
N ILE A 152 2.57 -11.04 -7.90
CA ILE A 152 2.68 -9.62 -7.54
C ILE A 152 3.61 -8.90 -8.51
N LYS A 153 3.21 -7.75 -9.02
CA LYS A 153 4.04 -6.89 -9.86
C LYS A 153 5.01 -6.09 -8.98
N LEU A 154 6.28 -6.01 -9.37
CA LEU A 154 7.31 -5.26 -8.67
C LEU A 154 7.70 -4.01 -9.45
N ILE A 155 7.70 -2.86 -8.77
CA ILE A 155 8.07 -1.56 -9.36
C ILE A 155 9.23 -0.96 -8.60
N GLY A 156 10.30 -0.55 -9.29
CA GLY A 156 11.37 0.27 -8.71
C GLY A 156 11.22 1.74 -9.07
N LEU A 157 11.58 2.65 -8.17
CA LEU A 157 11.71 4.07 -8.47
C LEU A 157 12.81 4.72 -7.60
N PRO A 158 13.78 5.47 -8.17
CA PRO A 158 14.72 6.26 -7.38
C PRO A 158 14.09 7.54 -6.81
N TRP A 159 14.33 7.81 -5.52
CA TRP A 159 14.01 9.11 -4.90
C TRP A 159 15.23 10.02 -4.80
N SER A 160 16.39 9.45 -4.52
CA SER A 160 17.68 10.14 -4.46
C SER A 160 18.72 9.36 -5.27
N PHE A 161 19.88 9.98 -5.49
CA PHE A 161 21.00 9.37 -6.21
C PHE A 161 22.29 9.62 -5.44
N PRO A 162 23.24 8.66 -5.43
CA PRO A 162 24.56 8.87 -4.87
C PRO A 162 25.28 10.05 -5.53
N GLY A 163 25.92 10.90 -4.73
CA GLY A 163 26.53 12.15 -5.22
C GLY A 163 27.63 11.97 -6.28
N TRP A 164 28.22 10.78 -6.41
CA TRP A 164 29.22 10.50 -7.45
C TRP A 164 28.63 10.44 -8.87
N LEU A 165 27.31 10.28 -9.00
CA LEU A 165 26.61 10.34 -10.29
C LEU A 165 26.53 11.75 -10.87
N GLY A 166 26.55 12.78 -10.01
CA GLY A 166 26.61 14.19 -10.40
C GLY A 166 27.61 14.96 -9.53
N PRO A 167 28.94 14.77 -9.72
CA PRO A 167 29.95 15.35 -8.84
C PRO A 167 29.84 16.88 -8.73
N GLY A 168 29.62 17.37 -7.51
CA GLY A 168 29.51 18.82 -7.24
C GLY A 168 28.18 19.45 -7.67
N ARG A 169 27.17 18.64 -8.02
CA ARG A 169 25.85 19.10 -8.45
C ARG A 169 24.74 18.27 -7.81
N THR A 170 23.51 18.75 -7.92
CA THR A 170 22.30 18.07 -7.43
C THR A 170 21.55 17.32 -8.52
N ASP A 171 21.93 17.50 -9.79
CA ASP A 171 21.29 16.87 -10.95
C ASP A 171 22.03 15.57 -11.35
N PRO A 172 21.36 14.40 -11.33
CA PRO A 172 21.95 13.14 -11.76
C PRO A 172 22.04 12.99 -13.29
N TYR A 173 21.47 13.89 -14.10
CA TYR A 173 21.32 13.70 -15.55
C TYR A 173 22.40 14.34 -16.41
N GLU A 174 23.44 14.97 -15.83
CA GLU A 174 24.58 15.45 -16.62
C GLU A 174 25.23 14.31 -17.42
N ASN A 175 25.33 13.12 -16.83
CA ASN A 175 25.69 11.90 -17.53
C ASN A 175 24.53 10.90 -17.48
N ILE A 176 23.55 11.14 -18.36
CA ILE A 176 22.35 10.29 -18.52
C ILE A 176 22.73 8.82 -18.68
N THR A 177 23.81 8.51 -19.41
CA THR A 177 24.25 7.13 -19.62
C THR A 177 24.69 6.49 -18.30
N MET A 178 25.47 7.20 -17.48
CA MET A 178 25.92 6.68 -16.19
C MET A 178 24.75 6.47 -15.23
N THR A 179 23.80 7.40 -15.19
CA THR A 179 22.61 7.29 -14.34
C THR A 179 21.68 6.17 -14.80
N ALA A 180 21.51 5.98 -16.11
CA ALA A 180 20.80 4.82 -16.66
C ALA A 180 21.49 3.50 -16.29
N LEU A 181 22.83 3.43 -16.40
CA LEU A 181 23.60 2.24 -16.02
C LEU A 181 23.50 1.93 -14.52
N TYR A 182 23.50 2.96 -13.67
CA TYR A 182 23.25 2.80 -12.24
C TYR A 182 21.89 2.15 -11.97
N VAL A 183 20.81 2.66 -12.58
CA VAL A 183 19.46 2.11 -12.41
C VAL A 183 19.35 0.69 -13.01
N VAL A 184 19.89 0.45 -14.20
CA VAL A 184 19.90 -0.88 -14.84
C VAL A 184 20.66 -1.89 -13.99
N SER A 185 21.78 -1.49 -13.38
CA SER A 185 22.54 -2.38 -12.50
C SER A 185 21.73 -2.85 -11.28
N TRP A 186 20.81 -2.02 -10.77
CA TRP A 186 19.88 -2.40 -9.70
C TRP A 186 18.90 -3.49 -10.17
N ILE A 187 18.32 -3.34 -11.36
CA ILE A 187 17.39 -4.31 -11.96
C ILE A 187 18.09 -5.65 -12.20
N LEU A 188 19.29 -5.62 -12.79
CA LEU A 188 20.09 -6.82 -13.03
C LEU A 188 20.50 -7.49 -11.71
N GLY A 189 20.82 -6.68 -10.69
CA GLY A 189 21.09 -7.14 -9.32
C GLY A 189 19.91 -7.89 -8.71
N ALA A 190 18.70 -7.34 -8.85
CA ALA A 190 17.46 -7.96 -8.39
C ALA A 190 17.28 -9.37 -8.95
N LYS A 191 17.46 -9.54 -10.27
CA LYS A 191 17.33 -10.84 -10.93
C LYS A 191 18.43 -11.80 -10.52
N LYS A 192 19.69 -11.37 -10.61
CA LYS A 192 20.87 -12.23 -10.41
C LYS A 192 21.00 -12.71 -8.96
N HIS A 193 20.76 -11.83 -7.98
CA HIS A 193 21.03 -12.12 -6.58
C HIS A 193 19.79 -12.56 -5.79
N HIS A 194 18.59 -12.16 -6.24
CA HIS A 194 17.34 -12.43 -5.50
C HIS A 194 16.28 -13.18 -6.31
N LYS A 195 16.53 -13.48 -7.59
CA LYS A 195 15.56 -14.10 -8.51
C LYS A 195 14.27 -13.28 -8.64
N LEU A 196 14.38 -11.97 -8.53
CA LEU A 196 13.26 -11.04 -8.67
C LEU A 196 13.23 -10.47 -10.09
N ASP A 197 12.08 -10.59 -10.75
CA ASP A 197 11.79 -9.88 -11.99
C ASP A 197 11.13 -8.54 -11.63
N ILE A 198 11.71 -7.44 -12.11
CA ILE A 198 11.19 -6.09 -11.92
C ILE A 198 10.33 -5.75 -13.14
N ASP A 199 9.02 -5.57 -12.93
CA ASP A 199 8.05 -5.39 -14.00
C ASP A 199 8.05 -3.96 -14.55
N TYR A 200 8.31 -2.97 -13.68
CA TYR A 200 8.36 -1.56 -14.06
C TYR A 200 9.51 -0.83 -13.36
N ILE A 201 10.10 0.14 -14.06
CA ILE A 201 11.08 1.06 -13.52
C ILE A 201 10.64 2.50 -13.81
N GLY A 202 10.64 3.34 -12.78
CA GLY A 202 10.43 4.78 -12.93
C GLY A 202 11.74 5.55 -13.05
N VAL A 203 11.66 6.83 -13.42
CA VAL A 203 12.84 7.66 -13.70
C VAL A 203 13.35 8.33 -12.42
N SER A 204 12.56 9.22 -11.83
CA SER A 204 12.77 9.77 -10.50
C SER A 204 11.48 10.33 -9.92
N ASN A 205 11.36 10.34 -8.58
CA ASN A 205 10.16 10.81 -7.90
C ASN A 205 9.97 12.34 -7.91
N ILE A 206 11.04 13.15 -7.95
CA ILE A 206 10.97 14.61 -7.67
C ILE A 206 11.61 15.49 -8.78
N PHE A 207 12.05 14.92 -9.91
CA PHE A 207 12.57 15.73 -11.01
C PHE A 207 11.53 15.98 -12.10
N GLU A 208 11.51 17.21 -12.61
CA GLU A 208 10.71 17.61 -13.76
C GLU A 208 11.34 17.05 -15.03
N PHE A 209 10.54 16.40 -15.87
CA PHE A 209 11.00 15.86 -17.14
C PHE A 209 10.39 16.68 -18.28
N TYR A 210 11.23 17.38 -19.03
CA TYR A 210 10.86 17.87 -20.35
C TYR A 210 11.17 16.76 -21.35
N LEU A 211 10.12 16.09 -21.83
CA LEU A 211 10.18 15.16 -22.97
C LEU A 211 10.18 15.95 -24.29
#